data_AF-A0A846G9G2-F1
#
_entry.id   AF-A0A846G9G2-F1
#
_cell.length_a   1.000
_cell.length_b   1.000
_cell.length_c   1.000
_cell.angle_alpha   90.00
_cell.angle_beta   90.00
_cell.angle_gamma   90.00
#
_symmetry.space_group_name_H-M   'P 1'
#
loop_
_entity.id
_entity.type
_entity.pdbx_description
1 polymer ?
#
loop_
_entity_poly.entity_id
_entity_poly.type
_entity_poly.pdbx_seq_one_letter_code
_entity_poly.pdbx_strand_id
1 'polypeptide(L)'
;MKLKVKKLDESAIVPYYAHPQDAGLDLFSIDELTINPGESQLIHTGIAIELPLGTEAQIRPRSGLALKHQITVLNTPGTIDET
;
A
#
# COMPACT_ATOMS: atom_id res chain seq x y z
N MET A 1 -12.97 4.70 13.16
CA MET A 1 -13.26 4.94 11.73
C MET A 1 -13.36 3.59 11.04
N LYS A 2 -14.33 3.37 10.15
CA LYS A 2 -14.47 2.10 9.41
C LYS A 2 -14.08 2.36 7.96
N LEU A 3 -12.93 1.85 7.54
CA LEU A 3 -12.49 1.90 6.14
C LEU A 3 -13.14 0.76 5.38
N LYS A 4 -13.79 1.04 4.24
CA LYS A 4 -14.30 -0.02 3.37
C LYS A 4 -13.23 -0.38 2.36
N VAL A 5 -13.04 -1.68 2.15
CA VAL A 5 -12.07 -2.23 1.20
C VAL A 5 -12.80 -3.19 0.28
N LYS A 6 -12.60 -3.04 -1.02
CA LYS A 6 -13.09 -3.94 -2.06
C LYS A 6 -11.91 -4.65 -2.70
N LYS A 7 -11.95 -5.98 -2.74
CA LYS A 7 -11.05 -6.76 -3.59
C LYS A 7 -11.47 -6.58 -5.05
N LEU A 8 -10.54 -6.12 -5.88
CA LEU A 8 -10.68 -6.04 -7.33
C LEU A 8 -10.19 -7.32 -8.01
N ASP A 9 -9.30 -8.05 -7.34
CA ASP A 9 -8.74 -9.33 -7.78
C ASP A 9 -8.95 -10.42 -6.72
N GLU A 10 -9.10 -11.67 -7.15
CA GLU A 10 -9.30 -12.82 -6.25
C GLU A 10 -8.06 -13.10 -5.38
N SER A 11 -6.86 -12.82 -5.89
CA SER A 11 -5.58 -12.98 -5.18
C SER A 11 -5.33 -11.88 -4.15
N ALA A 12 -6.08 -10.76 -4.21
CA ALA A 12 -5.85 -9.62 -3.34
C ALA A 12 -6.02 -9.96 -1.85
N ILE A 13 -5.14 -9.41 -1.01
CA ILE A 13 -5.20 -9.58 0.45
C ILE A 13 -5.76 -8.29 1.05
N VAL A 14 -6.79 -8.42 1.89
CA VAL A 14 -7.35 -7.27 2.61
C VAL A 14 -6.32 -6.81 3.66
N PRO A 15 -5.88 -5.54 3.64
CA PRO A 15 -4.91 -5.02 4.59
C PRO A 15 -5.38 -5.16 6.03
N TYR A 16 -4.43 -5.40 6.92
CA TYR A 16 -4.67 -5.51 8.36
C TYR A 16 -3.54 -4.84 9.15
N TYR A 17 -3.84 -4.45 10.38
CA TYR A 17 -2.84 -3.95 11.31
C TYR A 17 -2.02 -5.11 11.85
N ALA A 18 -0.68 -5.03 11.76
CA ALA A 18 0.18 -6.05 12.34
C ALA A 18 0.12 -6.02 13.88
N HIS A 19 0.02 -4.81 14.46
CA HIS A 19 -0.18 -4.60 15.88
C HIS A 19 -1.34 -3.61 16.16
N PRO A 20 -2.01 -3.71 17.32
CA PRO A 20 -3.18 -2.87 17.62
C PRO A 20 -2.94 -1.36 17.62
N GLN A 21 -1.69 -0.90 17.77
CA GLN A 21 -1.31 0.51 17.88
C GLN A 21 -0.59 1.03 16.63
N ASP A 22 -0.49 0.22 15.59
CA ASP A 22 0.17 0.64 14.36
C ASP A 22 -0.63 1.74 13.67
N ALA A 23 0.09 2.74 13.13
CA ALA A 23 -0.53 3.87 12.45
C ALA A 23 -1.08 3.52 11.05
N GLY A 24 -0.56 2.45 10.43
CA GLY A 24 -0.90 2.06 9.06
C GLY A 24 -1.15 0.56 8.93
N LEU A 25 -1.75 0.18 7.80
CA LEU A 25 -1.99 -1.20 7.41
C LEU A 25 -0.97 -1.59 6.34
N ASP A 26 -0.42 -2.80 6.43
CA ASP A 26 0.47 -3.32 5.39
C ASP A 26 -0.35 -3.62 4.12
N LEU A 27 0.13 -3.14 2.98
CA LEU A 27 -0.39 -3.47 1.65
C LEU A 27 0.37 -4.66 1.06
N PHE A 28 -0.35 -5.46 0.27
CA PHE A 28 0.18 -6.67 -0.35
C PHE A 28 0.19 -6.49 -1.87
N SER A 29 1.24 -6.99 -2.51
CA SER A 29 1.28 -7.08 -3.97
C SER A 29 0.49 -8.30 -4.45
N ILE A 30 -0.17 -8.17 -5.60
CA ILE A 30 -0.70 -9.30 -6.37
C ILE A 30 0.18 -9.67 -7.57
N ASP A 31 1.27 -8.92 -7.78
CA ASP A 31 2.22 -9.16 -8.85
C ASP A 31 3.44 -9.93 -8.30
N GLU A 32 3.92 -10.91 -9.06
CA GLU A 32 5.20 -11.58 -8.79
C GLU A 32 6.23 -11.11 -9.83
N LEU A 33 7.18 -10.27 -9.42
CA LEU A 33 8.20 -9.74 -10.32
C LEU A 33 9.52 -9.41 -9.62
N THR A 34 10.55 -9.17 -10.42
CA THR A 34 11.86 -8.70 -9.97
C THR A 34 12.05 -7.24 -10.38
N ILE A 35 12.43 -6.39 -9.43
CA ILE A 35 12.83 -5.00 -9.70
C ILE A 35 14.35 -4.96 -9.74
N ASN A 36 14.94 -4.66 -10.90
CA ASN A 36 16.39 -4.57 -11.00
C ASN A 36 16.92 -3.24 -10.42
N PRO A 37 18.19 -3.16 -10.03
CA PRO A 37 18.79 -1.92 -9.53
C PRO A 37 18.59 -0.75 -10.50
N GLY A 38 18.08 0.37 -10.00
CA GLY A 38 17.81 1.58 -10.78
C GLY A 38 16.49 1.59 -11.55
N GLU A 39 15.74 0.48 -11.53
CA GLU A 39 14.41 0.42 -12.13
C GLU A 39 13.31 0.83 -11.14
N SER A 40 12.16 1.18 -11.70
CA SER A 40 10.92 1.38 -10.94
C SER A 40 9.79 0.71 -11.71
N GLN A 41 8.89 0.05 -10.98
CA GLN A 41 7.77 -0.69 -11.55
C GLN A 41 6.48 -0.25 -10.85
N LEU A 42 5.38 -0.25 -11.62
CA LEU A 42 4.04 -0.12 -11.05
C LEU A 42 3.62 -1.49 -10.53
N ILE A 43 3.32 -1.56 -9.23
CA ILE A 43 2.92 -2.79 -8.54
C ILE A 43 1.48 -2.67 -8.09
N HIS A 44 0.65 -3.65 -8.45
CA HIS A 44 -0.76 -3.68 -8.10
C HIS A 44 -0.97 -4.32 -6.73
N THR A 45 -1.95 -3.77 -6.00
CA THR A 45 -2.41 -4.34 -4.71
C THR A 45 -3.70 -5.14 -4.84
N GLY A 46 -4.40 -5.02 -5.99
CA GLY A 46 -5.67 -5.71 -6.23
C GLY A 46 -6.83 -5.22 -5.36
N ILE A 47 -6.72 -4.06 -4.72
CA ILE A 47 -7.78 -3.49 -3.87
C ILE A 47 -8.18 -2.08 -4.29
N ALA A 48 -9.41 -1.72 -3.97
CA ALA A 48 -9.90 -0.34 -3.91
C ALA A 48 -10.40 -0.05 -2.50
N ILE A 49 -10.34 1.21 -2.09
CA ILE A 49 -10.83 1.66 -0.78
C ILE A 49 -11.84 2.81 -0.98
N GLU A 50 -12.79 2.93 -0.05
CA GLU A 50 -13.67 4.09 0.06
C GLU A 50 -13.22 4.90 1.27
N LEU A 51 -12.67 6.09 1.03
CA LEU A 51 -12.27 7.00 2.10
C LEU A 51 -13.48 7.84 2.55
N PRO A 52 -13.63 8.08 3.86
CA PRO A 52 -14.58 9.06 4.37
C PRO A 52 -14.28 10.48 3.90
N LEU A 53 -15.33 11.28 3.74
CA LEU A 53 -15.25 12.68 3.35
C LEU A 53 -14.33 13.50 4.28
N GLY A 54 -13.55 14.42 3.70
CA GLY A 54 -12.51 15.21 4.35
C GLY A 54 -11.23 14.44 4.68
N THR A 55 -10.94 13.29 4.06
CA THR A 55 -9.74 12.49 4.37
C THR A 55 -8.93 12.09 3.14
N GLU A 56 -7.63 11.86 3.33
CA GLU A 56 -6.76 11.21 2.35
C GLU A 56 -6.12 9.97 2.98
N ALA A 57 -5.77 8.98 2.15
CA ALA A 57 -4.84 7.94 2.56
C ALA A 57 -3.45 8.22 2.02
N GLN A 58 -2.43 7.80 2.79
CA GLN A 58 -1.04 8.00 2.44
C GLN A 58 -0.33 6.65 2.34
N ILE A 59 0.32 6.40 1.21
CA ILE A 59 1.16 5.22 0.98
C ILE A 59 2.60 5.57 1.31
N ARG A 60 3.20 4.80 2.23
CA ARG A 60 4.56 5.03 2.74
C ARG A 60 5.38 3.73 2.68
N PRO A 61 6.70 3.80 2.44
CA PRO A 61 7.57 2.63 2.48
C PRO A 61 7.58 1.95 3.85
N ARG A 62 7.70 0.62 3.87
CA ARG A 62 8.01 -0.12 5.10
C ARG A 62 9.47 0.09 5.45
N SER A 63 9.74 0.61 6.64
CA SER A 63 11.09 0.99 7.10
C SER A 63 12.10 -0.16 6.98
N GLY A 64 11.68 -1.40 7.28
CA GLY A 64 12.52 -2.58 7.16
C GLY A 64 12.98 -2.88 5.73
N LEU A 65 12.10 -2.72 4.73
CA LEU A 65 12.44 -2.94 3.33
C LEU A 65 13.29 -1.79 2.78
N ALA A 66 12.97 -0.56 3.17
CA ALA A 66 13.75 0.62 2.79
C ALA A 66 15.20 0.52 3.31
N LEU A 67 15.37 0.19 4.59
CA LEU A 67 16.70 0.12 5.21
C LEU A 67 17.54 -1.06 4.69
N LYS A 68 16.93 -2.24 4.52
CA LYS A 68 17.67 -3.48 4.18
C LYS A 68 17.86 -3.69 2.69
N HIS A 69 16.93 -3.19 1.87
CA HIS A 69 16.86 -3.52 0.44
C HIS A 69 16.71 -2.29 -0.46
N GLN A 70 16.71 -1.07 0.09
CA GLN A 70 16.51 0.17 -0.67
C GLN A 70 15.18 0.19 -1.45
N ILE A 71 14.21 -0.60 -1.01
CA ILE A 71 12.87 -0.62 -1.62
C ILE A 71 12.09 0.58 -1.07
N THR A 72 11.67 1.45 -1.98
CA THR A 72 10.90 2.65 -1.66
C THR A 72 9.73 2.82 -2.62
N VAL A 73 8.84 3.75 -2.29
CA VAL A 73 7.74 4.19 -3.15
C VAL A 73 8.17 5.53 -3.76
N LEU A 74 8.24 5.60 -5.08
CA LEU A 74 8.82 6.74 -5.80
C LEU A 74 8.11 8.07 -5.47
N ASN A 75 6.79 8.04 -5.30
CA ASN A 75 5.96 9.20 -4.99
C ASN A 75 5.63 9.34 -3.49
N THR A 76 6.46 8.81 -2.58
CA THR A 76 6.17 8.85 -1.14
C THR A 76 6.13 10.28 -0.56
N PRO A 77 5.14 10.62 0.30
CA PRO A 77 3.92 9.86 0.59
C PRO A 77 2.98 9.87 -0.62
N GLY A 78 2.60 8.69 -1.10
CA GLY A 78 1.65 8.58 -2.21
C GLY A 78 0.25 8.91 -1.70
N THR A 79 -0.39 9.94 -2.26
CA THR A 79 -1.73 10.37 -1.85
C THR A 79 -2.81 9.58 -2.58
N ILE A 80 -3.81 9.11 -1.84
CA ILE A 80 -5.06 8.56 -2.35
C ILE A 80 -6.18 9.49 -1.88
N ASP A 81 -6.85 10.12 -2.84
CA ASP A 81 -7.97 11.03 -2.61
C ASP A 81 -9.28 10.26 -2.34
N GLU A 82 -10.25 10.94 -1.74
CA GLU A 82 -11.55 10.37 -1.37
C GLU A 82 -12.57 10.23 -2.49
N THR A 83 -12.23 10.67 -3.70
CA THR A 83 -13.13 10.76 -4.86
C THR A 83 -13.18 9.49 -5.71
#